data_AF-A0A285VPE4-F1
#
_entry.id   AF-A0A285VPE4-F1
#
_cell.length_a   1.000
_cell.length_b   1.000
_cell.length_c   1.000
_cell.angle_alpha   90.00
_cell.angle_beta   90.00
_cell.angle_gamma   90.00
#
_symmetry.space_group_name_H-M   'P 1'
#
loop_
_entity.id
_entity.type
_entity.pdbx_description
1 polymer ?
#
loop_
_entity_poly.entity_id
_entity_poly.type
_entity_poly.pdbx_seq_one_letter_code
_entity_poly.pdbx_strand_id
1 'polypeptide(L)'
;MDYHPYLPIVFFLLFGLLFAFGSVFGGGLLGRAQYNRAKAEAYECGIQPTPQAHEGGRVPVKYYLTAMLFIVFDVEVLFLYPFAVAFDQVGLFSVLAMLLFLVVVSVPFVYEWSRGGLEWE
;
A
#
# COMPACT_ATOMS: atom_id res chain seq x y z
N MET A 1 -16.75 29.36 -18.87
CA MET A 1 -16.26 28.00 -19.19
C MET A 1 -15.92 27.38 -17.85
N ASP A 2 -16.91 26.83 -17.16
CA ASP A 2 -16.71 26.22 -15.85
C ASP A 2 -16.05 24.86 -16.07
N TYR A 3 -14.75 24.78 -15.81
CA TYR A 3 -14.03 23.52 -15.89
C TYR A 3 -14.49 22.61 -14.76
N HIS A 4 -14.78 21.34 -15.05
CA HIS A 4 -15.08 20.37 -14.00
C HIS A 4 -13.89 20.27 -13.03
N PRO A 5 -14.12 20.26 -11.70
CA PRO A 5 -13.06 20.27 -10.69
C PRO A 5 -12.13 19.04 -10.76
N TYR A 6 -12.55 17.98 -11.45
CA TYR A 6 -11.78 16.75 -11.65
C TYR A 6 -10.85 16.79 -12.86
N LEU A 7 -11.01 17.77 -13.77
CA LEU A 7 -10.22 17.86 -15.00
C LEU A 7 -8.71 18.00 -14.72
N PRO A 8 -8.25 18.83 -13.76
CA PRO A 8 -6.84 18.90 -13.41
C PRO A 8 -6.28 17.56 -12.89
N ILE A 9 -7.06 16.81 -12.12
CA ILE A 9 -6.63 15.51 -11.56
C ILE A 9 -6.35 14.51 -12.68
N VAL A 10 -7.27 14.39 -13.63
CA VAL A 10 -7.10 13.52 -14.80
C VAL A 10 -5.91 13.97 -15.64
N PHE A 11 -5.74 15.28 -15.84
CA PHE A 11 -4.61 15.82 -16.57
C PHE A 11 -3.27 15.46 -15.93
N PHE A 12 -3.12 15.66 -14.61
CA PHE A 12 -1.89 15.30 -13.89
C PHE A 12 -1.61 13.80 -13.92
N LEU A 13 -2.65 12.96 -13.79
CA LEU A 13 -2.50 11.52 -13.89
C LEU A 13 -2.01 11.10 -15.28
N LEU A 14 -2.62 11.63 -16.34
CA LEU A 14 -2.20 11.34 -17.72
C LEU A 14 -0.79 11.85 -18.00
N PHE A 15 -0.45 13.05 -17.54
CA PHE A 15 0.89 13.60 -17.71
C PHE A 15 1.94 12.77 -16.97
N GLY A 16 1.65 12.35 -15.74
CA GLY A 16 2.52 11.47 -14.95
C GLY A 16 2.73 10.11 -15.62
N LEU A 17 1.66 9.49 -16.13
CA LEU A 17 1.77 8.25 -16.89
C LEU A 17 2.58 8.44 -18.18
N LEU A 18 2.31 9.49 -18.95
CA LEU A 18 3.04 9.81 -20.16
C LEU A 18 4.54 9.98 -19.89
N PHE A 19 4.89 10.68 -18.80
CA PHE A 19 6.26 10.85 -18.37
C PHE A 19 6.91 9.52 -17.96
N ALA A 20 6.21 8.69 -17.17
CA ALA A 20 6.71 7.39 -16.74
C ALA A 20 6.96 6.46 -17.93
N PHE A 21 5.99 6.31 -18.83
CA PHE A 21 6.14 5.53 -20.04
C PHE A 21 7.22 6.12 -20.96
N GLY A 22 7.18 7.42 -21.21
CA GLY A 22 8.16 8.12 -22.04
C GLY A 22 9.59 7.93 -21.54
N SER A 23 9.79 7.95 -20.22
CA SER A 23 11.09 7.70 -19.59
C SER A 23 11.55 6.25 -19.75
N VAL A 24 10.68 5.26 -19.48
CA VAL A 24 11.03 3.83 -19.62
C VAL A 24 11.32 3.47 -21.09
N PHE A 25 10.47 3.88 -22.03
CA PHE A 25 10.70 3.64 -23.45
C PHE A 25 11.88 4.45 -23.99
N GLY A 26 12.02 5.70 -23.54
CA GLY A 26 13.16 6.55 -23.87
C GLY A 26 14.49 5.95 -23.43
N GLY A 27 14.55 5.39 -22.22
CA GLY A 27 15.74 4.69 -21.71
C GLY A 27 16.11 3.46 -22.54
N GLY A 28 15.12 2.71 -23.03
CA GLY A 28 15.35 1.57 -23.92
C GLY A 28 15.79 1.97 -25.34
N LEU A 29 15.26 3.08 -25.88
CA LEU A 29 15.55 3.57 -27.24
C LEU A 29 16.87 4.34 -27.33
N LEU A 30 17.15 5.19 -26.34
CA LEU A 30 18.36 6.03 -26.29
C LEU A 30 19.54 5.31 -25.62
N GLY A 31 19.26 4.31 -24.78
CA GLY A 31 20.26 3.53 -24.06
C GLY A 31 20.94 2.49 -24.93
N ARG A 32 22.17 2.14 -24.56
CA ARG A 32 22.95 1.10 -25.25
C ARG A 32 22.55 -0.28 -24.72
N ALA A 33 21.73 -1.00 -25.49
CA ALA A 33 21.32 -2.36 -25.15
C ALA A 33 22.49 -3.34 -25.31
N GLN A 34 23.16 -3.67 -24.19
CA GLN A 34 24.21 -4.70 -24.16
C GLN A 34 23.76 -5.89 -23.32
N TYR A 35 23.17 -6.86 -24.00
CA TYR A 35 22.82 -8.13 -23.39
C TYR A 35 24.08 -8.89 -22.97
N ASN A 36 24.10 -9.36 -21.72
CA ASN A 36 25.06 -10.32 -21.22
C ASN A 36 24.29 -11.23 -20.25
N ARG A 37 24.43 -12.55 -20.42
CA ARG A 37 23.77 -13.54 -19.57
C ARG A 37 24.01 -13.27 -18.08
N ALA A 38 25.26 -12.96 -17.70
CA ALA A 38 25.61 -12.65 -16.31
C ALA A 38 24.95 -11.36 -15.78
N LYS A 39 24.56 -10.41 -16.66
CA LYS A 39 23.80 -9.20 -16.28
C LYS A 39 22.30 -9.48 -16.11
N ALA A 40 21.81 -10.59 -16.65
CA ALA A 40 20.39 -10.98 -16.62
C ALA A 40 20.10 -11.99 -15.50
N GLU A 41 21.13 -12.57 -14.88
CA GLU A 41 20.99 -13.48 -13.74
C GLU A 41 20.73 -12.68 -12.44
N ALA A 42 20.01 -13.29 -11.50
CA ALA A 42 19.71 -12.66 -10.21
C ALA A 42 21.00 -12.42 -9.41
N TYR A 43 21.08 -11.27 -8.76
CA TYR A 43 22.25 -10.92 -7.96
C TYR A 43 22.26 -11.70 -6.64
N GLU A 44 23.29 -12.53 -6.44
CA GLU A 44 23.54 -13.25 -5.18
C GLU A 44 25.06 -13.37 -4.96
N CYS A 45 25.80 -12.27 -5.03
CA CYS A 45 27.26 -12.21 -4.73
C CYS A 45 28.14 -13.31 -5.39
N GLY A 46 27.74 -13.83 -6.56
CA GLY A 46 28.47 -14.87 -7.30
C GLY A 46 28.12 -16.32 -6.94
N ILE A 47 27.15 -16.56 -6.04
CA ILE A 47 26.57 -17.89 -5.79
C ILE A 47 25.24 -18.05 -6.51
N GLN A 48 24.71 -19.28 -6.55
CA GLN A 48 23.38 -19.53 -7.10
C GLN A 48 22.32 -18.83 -6.23
N PRO A 49 21.37 -18.11 -6.85
CA PRO A 49 20.37 -17.36 -6.11
C PRO A 49 19.49 -18.27 -5.26
N THR A 50 19.09 -17.77 -4.11
CA THR A 50 18.14 -18.48 -3.25
C THR A 50 16.82 -18.67 -4.02
N PRO A 51 16.19 -19.87 -3.97
CA PRO A 51 14.92 -20.10 -4.65
C PRO A 51 13.89 -19.05 -4.24
N GLN A 52 13.36 -18.33 -5.22
CA GLN A 52 12.34 -17.34 -4.94
C GLN A 52 11.02 -18.02 -4.55
N ALA A 53 10.06 -17.24 -4.05
CA ALA A 53 8.75 -17.77 -3.63
C ALA A 53 8.05 -18.64 -4.71
N HIS A 54 8.22 -18.27 -5.99
CA HIS A 54 7.67 -19.01 -7.12
C HIS A 54 8.42 -20.32 -7.45
N GLU A 55 9.63 -20.50 -6.91
CA GLU A 55 10.50 -21.67 -7.08
C GLU A 55 10.49 -22.57 -5.83
N GLY A 56 9.55 -22.34 -4.89
CA GLY A 56 9.42 -23.11 -3.64
C GLY A 56 10.10 -22.46 -2.43
N GLY A 57 10.58 -21.22 -2.55
CA GLY A 57 11.04 -20.41 -1.42
C GLY A 57 9.90 -20.10 -0.43
N ARG A 58 10.22 -20.03 0.87
CA ARG A 58 9.24 -19.72 1.92
C ARG A 58 9.20 -18.21 2.18
N VAL A 59 8.06 -17.59 1.97
CA VAL A 59 7.81 -16.21 2.42
C VAL A 59 7.30 -16.26 3.87
N PRO A 60 7.90 -15.50 4.80
CA PRO A 60 7.40 -15.42 6.18
C PRO A 60 5.93 -14.99 6.27
N VAL A 61 5.16 -15.63 7.14
CA VAL A 61 3.72 -15.31 7.36
C VAL A 61 3.52 -13.91 7.95
N LYS A 62 4.55 -13.29 8.55
CA LYS A 62 4.50 -11.94 9.12
C LYS A 62 4.00 -10.87 8.13
N TYR A 63 4.32 -11.01 6.83
CA TYR A 63 3.79 -10.10 5.80
C TYR A 63 2.27 -10.19 5.64
N TYR A 64 1.70 -11.40 5.76
CA TYR A 64 0.26 -11.60 5.69
C TYR A 64 -0.44 -10.97 6.90
N LEU A 65 0.08 -11.19 8.12
CA LEU A 65 -0.49 -10.61 9.34
C LEU A 65 -0.51 -9.08 9.28
N THR A 66 0.61 -8.48 8.87
CA THR A 66 0.70 -7.02 8.71
C THR A 66 -0.26 -6.49 7.63
N ALA A 67 -0.36 -7.17 6.48
CA ALA A 67 -1.27 -6.75 5.40
C ALA A 67 -2.75 -6.87 5.82
N MET A 68 -3.11 -7.96 6.51
CA MET A 68 -4.47 -8.16 7.03
C MET A 68 -4.84 -7.07 8.04
N LEU A 69 -3.94 -6.78 8.98
CA LEU A 69 -4.14 -5.72 9.98
C LEU A 69 -4.28 -4.34 9.31
N PHE A 70 -3.45 -4.05 8.30
CA PHE A 70 -3.55 -2.81 7.52
C PHE A 70 -4.92 -2.65 6.85
N ILE A 71 -5.46 -3.72 6.23
CA ILE A 71 -6.78 -3.68 5.59
C ILE A 71 -7.89 -3.39 6.61
N VAL A 72 -7.84 -4.00 7.80
CA VAL A 72 -8.83 -3.76 8.85
C VAL A 72 -8.80 -2.31 9.31
N PHE A 73 -7.60 -1.76 9.54
CA PHE A 73 -7.43 -0.36 9.91
C PHE A 73 -7.84 0.61 8.79
N ASP A 74 -7.53 0.31 7.53
CA ASP A 74 -7.94 1.15 6.41
C ASP A 74 -9.47 1.22 6.29
N VAL A 75 -10.15 0.09 6.52
CA VAL A 75 -11.62 0.04 6.60
C VAL A 75 -12.14 0.83 7.81
N GLU A 76 -11.46 0.81 8.96
CA GLU A 76 -11.82 1.65 10.11
C GLU A 76 -11.80 3.14 9.75
N VAL A 77 -10.75 3.60 9.08
CA VAL A 77 -10.61 5.00 8.64
C VAL A 77 -11.69 5.38 7.63
N LEU A 78 -12.12 4.45 6.76
CA LEU A 78 -13.25 4.66 5.86
C LEU A 78 -14.53 5.03 6.62
N PHE A 79 -14.79 4.44 7.80
CA PHE A 79 -15.93 4.82 8.65
C PHE A 79 -15.71 6.15 9.40
N LEU A 80 -14.47 6.49 9.72
CA LEU A 80 -14.13 7.75 10.38
C LEU A 80 -14.29 8.96 9.46
N TYR A 81 -14.04 8.83 8.16
CA TYR A 81 -14.11 9.96 7.22
C TYR A 81 -15.50 10.63 7.15
N PRO A 82 -16.61 9.92 6.91
CA PRO A 82 -17.94 10.55 6.88
C PRO A 82 -18.30 11.19 8.22
N PHE A 83 -17.93 10.55 9.33
CA PHE A 83 -18.16 11.10 10.67
C PHE A 83 -17.37 12.39 10.89
N ALA A 84 -16.11 12.45 10.48
CA ALA A 84 -15.27 13.64 10.60
C ALA A 84 -15.78 14.80 9.74
N VAL A 85 -16.23 14.50 8.51
CA VAL A 85 -16.76 15.51 7.58
C VAL A 85 -18.10 16.08 8.07
N ALA A 86 -18.98 15.23 8.63
CA ALA A 86 -20.29 15.64 9.12
C ALA A 86 -20.32 15.93 10.63
N PHE A 87 -19.15 16.13 11.26
CA PHE A 87 -19.03 16.25 12.72
C PHE A 87 -19.87 17.42 13.29
N ASP A 88 -20.01 18.50 12.51
CA ASP A 88 -20.79 19.69 12.85
C ASP A 88 -22.31 19.46 12.82
N GLN A 89 -22.77 18.41 12.15
CA GLN A 89 -24.19 18.08 11.96
C GLN A 89 -24.66 16.94 12.86
N VAL A 90 -23.74 16.27 13.57
CA VAL A 90 -24.05 15.13 14.43
C VAL A 90 -24.05 15.51 15.91
N GLY A 91 -24.99 14.92 16.66
CA GLY A 91 -25.10 15.15 18.10
C GLY A 91 -24.13 14.28 18.93
N LEU A 92 -24.14 14.48 20.25
CA LEU A 92 -23.33 13.73 21.22
C LEU A 92 -23.47 12.21 21.09
N PHE A 93 -24.63 11.72 20.68
CA PHE A 93 -24.87 10.29 20.44
C PHE A 93 -23.89 9.71 19.42
N SER A 94 -23.67 10.38 18.29
CA SER A 94 -22.76 9.91 17.24
C SER A 94 -21.31 9.90 17.72
N VAL A 95 -20.93 10.86 18.57
CA VAL A 95 -19.60 10.88 19.19
C VAL A 95 -19.38 9.67 20.08
N LEU A 96 -20.36 9.35 20.94
CA LEU A 96 -20.29 8.17 21.80
C LEU A 96 -20.30 6.87 21.00
N ALA A 97 -21.12 6.78 19.95
CA ALA A 97 -21.18 5.63 19.07
C ALA A 97 -19.84 5.43 18.32
N MET A 98 -19.22 6.51 17.84
CA MET A 98 -17.93 6.46 17.16
C MET A 98 -16.80 6.09 18.13
N LEU A 99 -16.82 6.61 19.36
CA LEU A 99 -15.85 6.23 20.39
C LEU A 99 -15.98 4.74 20.74
N LEU A 100 -17.21 4.23 20.87
CA LEU A 100 -17.44 2.81 21.08
C LEU A 100 -16.94 1.97 19.89
N PHE A 101 -17.19 2.41 18.66
CA PHE A 101 -16.69 1.75 17.45
C PHE A 101 -15.16 1.66 17.45
N LEU A 102 -14.47 2.77 17.68
CA LEU A 102 -13.00 2.83 17.77
C LEU A 102 -12.46 1.85 18.81
N VAL A 103 -13.06 1.83 20.00
CA VAL A 103 -12.63 0.92 21.08
C VAL A 103 -12.80 -0.53 20.67
N VAL A 104 -13.96 -0.91 20.11
CA VAL A 104 -14.25 -2.30 19.73
C VAL A 104 -13.32 -2.77 18.62
N VAL A 105 -13.05 -1.94 17.60
CA VAL A 105 -12.16 -2.29 16.48
C VAL A 105 -10.68 -2.28 16.89
N SER A 106 -10.30 -1.45 17.85
CA SER A 106 -8.93 -1.43 18.40
C SER A 106 -8.59 -2.64 19.28
N VAL A 107 -9.59 -3.37 19.81
CA VAL A 107 -9.34 -4.55 20.67
C VAL A 107 -8.55 -5.65 19.94
N PRO A 108 -8.92 -6.10 18.73
CA PRO A 108 -8.13 -7.04 17.93
C PRO A 108 -6.67 -6.60 17.73
N PHE A 109 -6.44 -5.31 17.47
CA PHE A 109 -5.09 -4.77 17.32
C PHE A 109 -4.28 -4.89 18.61
N VAL A 110 -4.85 -4.47 19.74
CA VAL A 110 -4.20 -4.58 21.05
C VAL A 110 -3.90 -6.04 21.38
N TYR A 111 -4.80 -6.96 21.02
CA TYR A 111 -4.60 -8.39 21.18
C TYR A 111 -3.41 -8.91 20.35
N GLU A 112 -3.34 -8.56 19.07
CA GLU A 112 -2.26 -8.99 18.18
C GLU A 112 -0.91 -8.43 18.62
N TRP A 113 -0.88 -7.15 19.01
CA TRP A 113 0.30 -6.52 19.61
C TRP A 113 0.76 -7.28 20.86
N SER A 114 -0.16 -7.56 21.77
CA SER A 114 0.14 -8.27 23.02
C SER A 114 0.64 -9.71 22.81
N ARG A 115 0.35 -10.29 21.63
CA ARG A 115 0.80 -11.62 21.23
C ARG A 115 2.11 -11.61 20.43
N GLY A 116 2.74 -10.45 20.25
CA GLY A 116 3.97 -10.33 19.45
C GLY A 116 3.73 -10.52 17.94
N GLY A 117 2.48 -10.39 17.45
CA GLY A 117 2.17 -10.56 16.03
C GLY A 117 2.84 -9.52 15.12
N LEU A 118 3.37 -8.45 15.70
CA LEU A 118 4.06 -7.35 15.04
C LEU A 118 5.58 -7.34 15.28
N GLU A 119 6.14 -8.39 15.87
CA GLU A 119 7.58 -8.53 16.07
C GLU A 119 8.26 -8.94 14.75
N TRP A 120 9.37 -8.27 14.42
CA TRP A 120 10.05 -8.41 13.12
C TRP A 120 11.38 -9.15 13.18
N GLU A 121 11.75 -9.66 14.35
CA GLU A 121 12.95 -10.49 14.54
C GLU A 121 12.92 -11.79 13.72
#